data_AF-A0A7L4RJA2-F1
#
_entry.id   AF-A0A7L4RJA2-F1
#
_cell.length_a   1.000
_cell.length_b   1.000
_cell.length_c   1.000
_cell.angle_alpha   90.00
_cell.angle_beta   90.00
_cell.angle_gamma   90.00
#
_symmetry.space_group_name_H-M   'P 1'
#
loop_
_entity.id
_entity.type
_entity.pdbx_description
1 polymer ?
#
loop_
_entity_poly.entity_id
_entity_poly.type
_entity_poly.pdbx_seq_one_letter_code
_entity_poly.pdbx_strand_id
1 'polypeptide(L)'
;GIAIEDGIPTTIIPDPNAISSHQDISTAVQGDDLKIRWSSSKMSGAGYILYYRFSSDTPPEEVANALMVPAVTLKTLDLSALGPTNSLFLALFSMTGNYYISLGLAIGITLAFLLLVYTIIVLAVNIASVTLAGRGIAYGVKKAFGKTRVRWQIDGVAAVLLLLLGIYVSAYLAPEPFGPLTLTNSLNILISEPMAFAGTALMLLGMLMAYFTLENLAKIIMLERIYGVSVREERGVYLTDLVALKEKLETLKKLVKQYAAENFDVSEEYSVISSISSEKMREFEKKLTAYSRAMLDDYTDRVDTAIEKLAEKKKLADENWPKWKETIAKMLAEHNEVHSASLISIPVALRQWALAKYLEESPEEGLVLEESAIKRRKLAPLVLIKEAVSAGYIKGGMILKKENLLAAWFEKDESPTVAAALAFKLKLYLSSLAKAMELGELTSFASVGDDSVFVIMKSDSYDTGIFVVKDKFKDAVEAWKKKLKMLSEEG
;
A
#
# COMPACT_ATOMS: atom_id res chain seq x y z
N GLY A 1 -48.38 -20.80 48.10
CA GLY A 1 -49.61 -21.46 47.58
C GLY A 1 -49.84 -22.77 48.32
N ILE A 2 -50.96 -23.43 48.05
CA ILE A 2 -51.33 -24.71 48.67
C ILE A 2 -51.69 -25.73 47.58
N ALA A 3 -51.38 -27.00 47.81
CA ALA A 3 -51.96 -28.12 47.09
C ALA A 3 -52.54 -29.09 48.10
N ILE A 4 -53.78 -29.52 47.86
CA ILE A 4 -54.46 -30.56 48.62
C ILE A 4 -54.63 -31.73 47.67
N GLU A 5 -54.20 -32.90 48.09
CA GLU A 5 -54.30 -34.14 47.33
C GLU A 5 -54.98 -35.19 48.18
N ASP A 6 -56.00 -35.82 47.62
CA ASP A 6 -56.79 -36.87 48.26
C ASP A 6 -56.69 -38.15 47.42
N GLY A 7 -56.77 -39.30 48.07
CA GLY A 7 -56.59 -40.62 47.45
C GLY A 7 -57.79 -41.51 47.71
N ILE A 8 -58.40 -42.01 46.64
CA ILE A 8 -59.54 -42.92 46.70
C ILE A 8 -59.21 -44.18 45.92
N PRO A 9 -59.37 -45.39 46.48
CA PRO A 9 -59.21 -46.63 45.72
C PRO A 9 -60.09 -46.67 44.47
N THR A 10 -59.51 -47.12 43.35
CA THR A 10 -60.21 -47.28 42.06
C THR A 10 -61.33 -48.33 42.10
N THR A 11 -61.32 -49.21 43.11
CA THR A 11 -62.43 -50.14 43.39
C THR A 11 -63.71 -49.43 43.83
N ILE A 12 -63.59 -48.20 44.35
CA ILE A 12 -64.73 -47.37 44.80
C ILE A 12 -65.18 -46.40 43.70
N ILE A 13 -64.21 -45.84 42.96
CA ILE A 13 -64.44 -44.96 41.81
C ILE A 13 -63.59 -45.47 40.63
N PRO A 14 -64.16 -46.31 39.75
CA PRO A 14 -63.42 -46.88 38.63
C PRO A 14 -63.18 -45.88 37.50
N ASP A 15 -64.06 -44.87 37.34
CA ASP A 15 -63.93 -43.84 36.32
C ASP A 15 -63.65 -42.45 36.94
N PRO A 16 -62.48 -41.83 36.64
CA PRO A 16 -62.17 -40.46 37.06
C PRO A 16 -63.24 -39.43 36.67
N ASN A 17 -63.96 -39.65 35.57
CA ASN A 17 -64.99 -38.73 35.07
C ASN A 17 -66.28 -38.78 35.91
N ALA A 18 -66.42 -39.76 36.81
CA ALA A 18 -67.54 -39.83 37.75
C ALA A 18 -67.43 -38.78 38.89
N ILE A 19 -66.31 -38.08 38.98
CA ILE A 19 -66.10 -37.03 39.97
C ILE A 19 -66.63 -35.71 39.43
N SER A 20 -67.60 -35.16 40.15
CA SER A 20 -68.09 -33.79 39.98
C SER A 20 -67.49 -32.89 41.06
N SER A 21 -67.14 -31.65 40.73
CA SER A 21 -66.52 -30.71 41.67
C SER A 21 -67.06 -29.29 41.55
N HIS A 22 -67.04 -28.57 42.66
CA HIS A 22 -67.31 -27.13 42.68
C HIS A 22 -66.07 -26.28 42.42
N GLN A 23 -64.89 -26.90 42.43
CA GLN A 23 -63.60 -26.27 42.18
C GLN A 23 -62.92 -26.97 41.01
N ASP A 24 -62.03 -26.27 40.31
CA ASP A 24 -61.17 -26.90 39.29
C ASP A 24 -60.21 -27.89 39.97
N ILE A 25 -60.61 -29.16 40.00
CA ILE A 25 -59.80 -30.27 40.50
C ILE A 25 -59.24 -31.06 39.33
N SER A 26 -58.04 -31.60 39.49
CA SER A 26 -57.46 -32.56 38.56
C SER A 26 -57.55 -33.96 39.16
N THR A 27 -58.03 -34.92 38.37
CA THR A 27 -58.12 -36.33 38.76
C THR A 27 -57.15 -37.16 37.93
N ALA A 28 -56.39 -38.04 38.57
CA ALA A 28 -55.45 -38.93 37.88
C ALA A 28 -55.43 -40.32 38.53
N VAL A 29 -55.47 -41.37 37.72
CA VAL A 29 -55.30 -42.74 38.22
C VAL A 29 -53.80 -43.01 38.40
N GLN A 30 -53.40 -43.42 39.59
CA GLN A 30 -52.01 -43.76 39.93
C GLN A 30 -51.98 -45.07 40.71
N GLY A 31 -51.71 -46.17 40.00
CA GLY A 31 -51.79 -47.52 40.57
C GLY A 31 -53.24 -47.88 40.88
N ASP A 32 -53.48 -48.41 42.08
CA ASP A 32 -54.81 -48.81 42.54
C ASP A 32 -55.63 -47.63 43.09
N ASP A 33 -55.06 -46.42 43.14
CA ASP A 33 -55.72 -45.22 43.64
C ASP A 33 -56.04 -44.22 42.53
N LEU A 34 -57.20 -43.58 42.67
CA LEU A 34 -57.58 -42.34 42.01
C LEU A 34 -57.14 -41.16 42.90
N LYS A 35 -56.21 -40.35 42.40
CA LYS A 35 -55.75 -39.13 43.05
C LYS A 35 -56.60 -37.93 42.63
N ILE A 36 -57.17 -37.24 43.62
CA ILE A 36 -57.96 -36.03 43.45
C ILE A 36 -57.14 -34.87 43.97
N ARG A 37 -56.73 -33.97 43.09
CA ARG A 37 -55.83 -32.88 43.43
C ARG A 37 -56.44 -31.54 43.13
N TRP A 38 -56.34 -30.63 44.10
CA TRP A 38 -56.64 -29.22 43.94
C TRP A 38 -55.42 -28.39 44.31
N SER A 39 -55.18 -27.28 43.61
CA SER A 39 -54.09 -26.39 44.00
C SER A 39 -54.41 -24.93 43.73
N SER A 40 -53.94 -24.07 44.64
CA SER A 40 -54.05 -22.61 44.51
C SER A 40 -52.69 -21.94 44.72
N SER A 41 -52.41 -20.96 43.88
CA SER A 41 -51.23 -20.10 44.00
C SER A 41 -51.43 -19.00 45.06
N LYS A 42 -52.68 -18.56 45.31
CA LYS A 42 -53.02 -17.50 46.26
C LYS A 42 -53.11 -18.03 47.68
N MET A 43 -52.68 -17.26 48.68
CA MET A 43 -52.91 -17.52 50.12
C MET A 43 -54.26 -16.94 50.57
N SER A 44 -55.06 -17.70 51.33
CA SER A 44 -56.37 -17.32 51.87
C SER A 44 -56.33 -17.33 53.40
N GLY A 45 -56.69 -16.21 54.02
CA GLY A 45 -56.85 -16.13 55.48
C GLY A 45 -58.07 -16.89 56.00
N ALA A 46 -59.04 -17.19 55.13
CA ALA A 46 -60.25 -17.94 55.46
C ALA A 46 -60.08 -19.47 55.38
N GLY A 47 -58.87 -19.95 55.04
CA GLY A 47 -58.60 -21.37 54.81
C GLY A 47 -59.02 -21.84 53.42
N TYR A 48 -58.91 -23.16 53.20
CA TYR A 48 -59.27 -23.84 51.95
C TYR A 48 -60.07 -25.09 52.25
N ILE A 49 -61.05 -25.36 51.41
CA ILE A 49 -61.89 -26.56 51.49
C ILE A 49 -61.84 -27.22 50.12
N LEU A 50 -61.36 -28.46 50.04
CA LEU A 50 -61.50 -29.29 48.86
C LEU A 50 -62.87 -29.96 48.91
N TYR A 51 -63.72 -29.72 47.91
CA TYR A 51 -65.05 -30.31 47.81
C TYR A 51 -65.28 -30.94 46.45
N TYR A 52 -65.60 -32.23 46.46
CA TYR A 52 -65.94 -33.03 45.29
C TYR A 52 -67.01 -34.06 45.67
N ARG A 53 -67.72 -34.58 44.66
CA ARG A 53 -68.81 -35.55 44.82
C ARG A 53 -68.73 -36.62 43.75
N PHE A 54 -68.96 -37.86 44.14
CA PHE A 54 -69.03 -39.03 43.27
C PHE A 54 -70.18 -39.96 43.72
N SER A 55 -70.47 -40.99 42.92
CA SER A 55 -71.40 -42.07 43.28
C SER A 55 -70.64 -43.40 43.33
N SER A 56 -71.00 -44.28 44.26
CA SER A 56 -70.39 -45.60 44.42
C SER A 56 -71.46 -46.63 44.80
N ASP A 57 -71.28 -47.87 44.35
CA ASP A 57 -72.13 -49.01 44.71
C ASP A 57 -71.74 -49.61 46.08
N THR A 58 -70.60 -49.18 46.63
CA THR A 58 -70.10 -49.59 47.95
C THR A 58 -70.83 -48.82 49.06
N PRO A 59 -71.19 -49.47 50.19
CA PRO A 59 -71.83 -48.80 51.32
C PRO A 59 -71.01 -47.59 51.83
N PRO A 60 -71.65 -46.49 52.26
CA PRO A 60 -70.94 -45.26 52.66
C PRO A 60 -69.90 -45.46 53.77
N GLU A 61 -70.13 -46.40 54.68
CA GLU A 61 -69.21 -46.70 55.78
C GLU A 61 -67.90 -47.33 55.28
N GLU A 62 -67.98 -48.22 54.30
CA GLU A 62 -66.81 -48.83 53.65
C GLU A 62 -66.05 -47.82 52.79
N VAL A 63 -66.78 -46.93 52.10
CA VAL A 63 -66.19 -45.81 51.36
C VAL A 63 -65.43 -44.89 52.30
N ALA A 64 -66.03 -44.49 53.42
CA ALA A 64 -65.40 -43.60 54.40
C ALA A 64 -64.13 -44.22 55.03
N ASN A 65 -64.16 -45.53 55.30
CA ASN A 65 -63.00 -46.26 55.86
C ASN A 65 -61.86 -46.45 54.85
N ALA A 66 -62.16 -46.41 53.56
CA ALA A 66 -61.18 -46.57 52.48
C ALA A 66 -60.58 -45.25 51.99
N LEU A 67 -61.11 -44.09 52.42
CA LEU A 67 -60.53 -42.79 52.12
C LEU A 67 -59.17 -42.64 52.81
N MET A 68 -58.17 -42.22 52.05
CA MET A 68 -56.87 -41.88 52.62
C MET A 68 -56.94 -40.51 53.31
N VAL A 69 -56.04 -40.28 54.28
CA VAL A 69 -55.87 -38.94 54.84
C VAL A 69 -55.31 -38.02 53.74
N PRO A 70 -55.96 -36.88 53.46
CA PRO A 70 -55.50 -35.99 52.40
C PRO A 70 -54.13 -35.39 52.73
N ALA A 71 -53.24 -35.35 51.75
CA ALA A 71 -51.95 -34.73 51.85
C ALA A 71 -52.04 -33.23 51.52
N VAL A 72 -51.57 -32.38 52.44
CA VAL A 72 -51.49 -30.94 52.22
C VAL A 72 -50.04 -30.54 51.99
N THR A 73 -49.74 -30.05 50.78
CA THR A 73 -48.42 -29.55 50.41
C THR A 73 -48.42 -28.03 50.33
N LEU A 74 -47.51 -27.38 51.06
CA LEU A 74 -47.25 -25.95 50.93
C LEU A 74 -46.31 -25.70 49.75
N LYS A 75 -46.78 -24.95 48.75
CA LYS A 75 -45.95 -24.47 47.65
C LYS A 75 -45.25 -23.19 48.10
N THR A 76 -43.97 -23.30 48.45
CA THR A 76 -43.08 -22.15 48.66
C THR A 76 -42.34 -21.82 47.37
N LEU A 77 -41.99 -20.55 47.17
CA LEU A 77 -41.13 -20.12 46.08
C LEU A 77 -39.75 -19.90 46.67
N ASP A 78 -38.78 -20.70 46.26
CA ASP A 78 -37.41 -20.52 46.73
C ASP A 78 -36.79 -19.29 46.06
N LEU A 79 -36.49 -18.28 46.88
CA LEU A 79 -35.87 -17.02 46.48
C LEU A 79 -34.39 -16.96 46.89
N SER A 80 -33.78 -18.11 47.23
CA SER A 80 -32.35 -18.23 47.54
C SER A 80 -31.45 -17.61 46.46
N ALA A 81 -31.83 -17.72 45.18
CA ALA A 81 -31.15 -17.10 44.05
C ALA A 81 -31.11 -15.56 44.11
N LEU A 82 -32.03 -14.91 44.82
CA LEU A 82 -32.03 -13.46 45.04
C LEU A 82 -31.18 -13.04 46.26
N GLY A 83 -30.50 -13.99 46.92
CA GLY A 83 -29.62 -13.72 48.06
C GLY A 83 -28.64 -12.57 47.82
N PRO A 84 -27.88 -12.55 46.70
CA PRO A 84 -26.98 -11.45 46.40
C PRO A 84 -27.68 -10.09 46.27
N THR A 85 -28.85 -10.03 45.62
CA THR A 85 -29.65 -8.81 45.49
C THR A 85 -30.17 -8.34 46.84
N ASN A 86 -30.58 -9.27 47.71
CA ASN A 86 -31.03 -8.95 49.06
C ASN A 86 -29.89 -8.40 49.93
N SER A 87 -28.69 -8.98 49.84
CA SER A 87 -27.50 -8.46 50.53
C SER A 87 -27.12 -7.05 50.05
N LEU A 88 -27.17 -6.79 48.74
CA LEU A 88 -26.96 -5.46 48.17
C LEU A 88 -28.02 -4.47 48.66
N PHE A 89 -29.28 -4.88 48.69
CA PHE A 89 -30.38 -4.06 49.18
C PHE A 89 -30.18 -3.65 50.65
N LEU A 90 -29.83 -4.59 51.53
CA LEU A 90 -29.59 -4.30 52.95
C LEU A 90 -28.39 -3.35 53.13
N ALA A 91 -27.33 -3.52 52.36
CA ALA A 91 -26.16 -2.64 52.39
C ALA A 91 -26.47 -1.23 51.87
N LEU A 92 -27.23 -1.11 50.78
CA LEU A 92 -27.63 0.19 50.24
C LEU A 92 -28.65 0.89 51.13
N PHE A 93 -29.51 0.12 51.80
CA PHE A 93 -30.47 0.66 52.75
C PHE A 93 -29.80 1.25 53.98
N SER A 94 -28.79 0.58 54.54
CA SER A 94 -28.01 1.14 55.65
C SER A 94 -27.27 2.42 55.26
N MET A 95 -26.93 2.60 53.99
CA MET A 95 -26.27 3.81 53.48
C MET A 95 -27.23 4.96 53.15
N THR A 96 -28.37 4.65 52.52
CA THR A 96 -29.26 5.68 51.96
C THR A 96 -30.43 6.02 52.89
N GLY A 97 -30.79 5.13 53.82
CA GLY A 97 -31.97 5.25 54.68
C GLY A 97 -33.31 5.20 53.93
N ASN A 98 -33.31 5.01 52.60
CA ASN A 98 -34.50 5.05 51.77
C ASN A 98 -34.73 3.71 51.05
N TYR A 99 -35.88 3.10 51.29
CA TYR A 99 -36.25 1.79 50.75
C TYR A 99 -36.30 1.75 49.23
N TYR A 100 -36.89 2.77 48.60
CA TYR A 100 -37.14 2.81 47.16
C TYR A 100 -35.87 3.03 46.35
N ILE A 101 -34.98 3.89 46.86
CA ILE A 101 -33.64 4.12 46.31
C ILE A 101 -32.82 2.83 46.39
N SER A 102 -32.79 2.21 47.58
CA SER A 102 -32.00 1.00 47.83
C SER A 102 -32.47 -0.17 46.98
N LEU A 103 -33.78 -0.35 46.83
CA LEU A 103 -34.37 -1.40 46.02
C LEU A 103 -34.03 -1.23 44.53
N GLY A 104 -34.22 -0.02 44.00
CA GLY A 104 -33.94 0.28 42.59
C GLY A 104 -32.46 0.09 42.25
N LEU A 105 -31.56 0.55 43.13
CA LEU A 105 -30.12 0.35 42.97
C LEU A 105 -29.72 -1.12 43.12
N ALA A 106 -30.25 -1.86 44.09
CA ALA A 106 -29.90 -3.26 44.30
C ALA A 106 -30.26 -4.13 43.09
N ILE A 107 -31.48 -3.95 42.56
CA ILE A 107 -31.93 -4.65 41.35
C ILE A 107 -31.11 -4.18 40.14
N GLY A 108 -30.91 -2.87 39.98
CA GLY A 108 -30.14 -2.28 38.89
C GLY A 108 -28.68 -2.78 38.84
N ILE A 109 -27.99 -2.82 39.98
CA ILE A 109 -26.62 -3.35 40.10
C ILE A 109 -26.59 -4.84 39.80
N THR A 110 -27.55 -5.61 40.31
CA THR A 110 -27.63 -7.06 40.03
C THR A 110 -27.78 -7.31 38.53
N LEU A 111 -28.68 -6.58 37.86
CA LEU A 111 -28.88 -6.70 36.42
C LEU A 111 -27.66 -6.23 35.62
N ALA A 112 -27.04 -5.11 36.01
CA ALA A 112 -25.81 -4.63 35.40
C ALA A 112 -24.67 -5.66 35.50
N PHE A 113 -24.55 -6.34 36.65
CA PHE A 113 -23.59 -7.43 36.82
C PHE A 113 -23.90 -8.61 35.90
N LEU A 114 -25.16 -9.05 35.78
CA LEU A 114 -25.55 -10.11 34.85
C LEU A 114 -25.25 -9.75 33.39
N LEU A 115 -25.52 -8.50 33.00
CA LEU A 115 -25.18 -7.99 31.66
C LEU A 115 -23.67 -7.94 31.44
N LEU A 116 -22.88 -7.60 32.45
CA LEU A 116 -21.42 -7.62 32.38
C LEU A 116 -20.90 -9.04 32.13
N VAL A 117 -21.36 -10.01 32.92
CA VAL A 117 -21.00 -11.43 32.73
C VAL A 117 -21.40 -11.91 31.34
N TYR A 118 -22.60 -11.59 30.89
CA TYR A 118 -23.07 -11.89 29.54
C TYR A 118 -22.14 -11.31 28.46
N THR A 119 -21.75 -10.05 28.59
CA THR A 119 -20.86 -9.37 27.65
C THR A 119 -19.46 -10.01 27.61
N ILE A 120 -18.93 -10.41 28.77
CA ILE A 120 -17.65 -11.15 28.87
C ILE A 120 -17.76 -12.50 28.16
N ILE A 121 -18.84 -13.24 28.36
CA ILE A 121 -19.06 -14.53 27.69
C ILE A 121 -19.14 -14.35 26.17
N VAL A 122 -19.93 -13.38 25.69
CA VAL A 122 -20.04 -13.08 24.25
C VAL A 122 -18.68 -12.73 23.65
N LEU A 123 -17.88 -11.93 24.35
CA LEU A 123 -16.52 -11.60 23.93
C LEU A 123 -15.63 -12.85 23.86
N ALA A 124 -15.62 -13.66 24.92
CA ALA A 124 -14.82 -14.88 25.00
C ALA A 124 -15.17 -15.88 23.90
N VAL A 125 -16.46 -16.13 23.66
CA VAL A 125 -16.95 -17.02 22.60
C VAL A 125 -16.54 -16.50 21.22
N ASN A 126 -16.66 -15.20 20.97
CA ASN A 126 -16.27 -14.63 19.67
C ASN A 126 -14.77 -14.70 19.45
N ILE A 127 -13.95 -14.39 20.47
CA ILE A 127 -12.49 -14.54 20.39
C ILE A 127 -12.13 -16.00 20.13
N ALA A 128 -12.64 -16.94 20.90
CA ALA A 128 -12.38 -18.37 20.72
C ALA A 128 -12.77 -18.85 19.31
N SER A 129 -13.95 -18.46 18.82
CA SER A 129 -14.43 -18.84 17.47
C SER A 129 -13.51 -18.33 16.35
N VAL A 130 -12.89 -17.17 16.55
CA VAL A 130 -12.03 -16.53 15.54
C VAL A 130 -10.61 -17.07 15.61
N THR A 131 -10.11 -17.34 16.81
CA THR A 131 -8.81 -18.00 17.02
C THR A 131 -8.81 -19.42 16.44
N LEU A 132 -9.90 -20.19 16.63
CA LEU A 132 -10.07 -21.50 16.00
C LEU A 132 -10.09 -21.44 14.46
N ALA A 133 -10.50 -20.30 13.89
CA ALA A 133 -10.49 -20.04 12.45
C ALA A 133 -9.16 -19.45 11.94
N GLY A 134 -8.09 -19.43 12.75
CA GLY A 134 -6.78 -18.92 12.39
C GLY A 134 -6.70 -17.40 12.21
N ARG A 135 -7.68 -16.64 12.73
CA ARG A 135 -7.73 -15.18 12.63
C ARG A 135 -7.30 -14.55 13.96
N GLY A 136 -6.73 -13.34 13.89
CA GLY A 136 -6.23 -12.63 15.05
C GLY A 136 -7.32 -12.19 16.04
N ILE A 137 -6.95 -12.01 17.31
CA ILE A 137 -7.83 -11.61 18.43
C ILE A 137 -8.62 -10.33 18.11
N ALA A 138 -8.01 -9.38 17.39
CA ALA A 138 -8.65 -8.14 16.96
C ALA A 138 -9.94 -8.37 16.14
N TYR A 139 -9.96 -9.40 15.31
CA TYR A 139 -11.15 -9.75 14.54
C TYR A 139 -12.25 -10.34 15.43
N GLY A 140 -11.89 -11.07 16.50
CA GLY A 140 -12.81 -11.58 17.51
C GLY A 140 -13.48 -10.46 18.29
N VAL A 141 -12.71 -9.45 18.72
CA VAL A 141 -13.23 -8.27 19.41
C VAL A 141 -14.17 -7.46 18.51
N LYS A 142 -13.81 -7.28 17.23
CA LYS A 142 -14.69 -6.63 16.23
C LYS A 142 -16.00 -7.38 16.05
N LYS A 143 -15.93 -8.71 15.96
CA LYS A 143 -17.10 -9.56 15.77
C LYS A 143 -18.02 -9.53 17.00
N ALA A 144 -17.44 -9.46 18.20
CA ALA A 144 -18.17 -9.37 19.47
C ALA A 144 -18.90 -8.04 19.64
N PHE A 145 -18.25 -6.91 19.30
CA PHE A 145 -18.79 -5.58 19.59
C PHE A 145 -19.42 -4.88 18.38
N GLY A 146 -19.15 -5.34 17.16
CA GLY A 146 -19.71 -4.78 15.94
C GLY A 146 -19.35 -3.31 15.72
N LYS A 147 -20.25 -2.56 15.09
CA LYS A 147 -20.15 -1.10 14.97
C LYS A 147 -20.69 -0.46 16.25
N THR A 148 -19.83 -0.24 17.23
CA THR A 148 -20.19 0.49 18.46
C THR A 148 -20.56 1.93 18.10
N ARG A 149 -21.79 2.35 18.39
CA ARG A 149 -22.20 3.75 18.27
C ARG A 149 -21.71 4.53 19.48
N VAL A 150 -21.01 5.63 19.26
CA VAL A 150 -20.54 6.53 20.33
C VAL A 150 -21.75 7.27 20.92
N ARG A 151 -22.34 6.71 21.98
CA ARG A 151 -23.51 7.28 22.68
C ARG A 151 -23.29 7.45 24.19
N TRP A 152 -22.11 7.09 24.71
CA TRP A 152 -21.80 7.13 26.14
C TRP A 152 -22.09 8.50 26.79
N GLN A 153 -21.93 9.60 26.07
CA GLN A 153 -22.26 10.94 26.60
C GLN A 153 -23.77 11.14 26.78
N ILE A 154 -24.56 10.74 25.79
CA ILE A 154 -26.03 10.86 25.83
C ILE A 154 -26.59 9.92 26.90
N ASP A 155 -26.10 8.68 26.90
CA ASP A 155 -26.54 7.65 27.84
C ASP A 155 -26.10 8.01 29.27
N GLY A 156 -24.93 8.63 29.43
CA GLY A 156 -24.42 9.10 30.72
C GLY A 156 -25.21 10.28 31.27
N VAL A 157 -25.56 11.25 30.43
CA VAL A 157 -26.45 12.36 30.83
C VAL A 157 -27.83 11.83 31.21
N ALA A 158 -28.40 10.91 30.42
CA ALA A 158 -29.67 10.27 30.74
C ALA A 158 -29.60 9.49 32.06
N ALA A 159 -28.51 8.75 32.32
CA ALA A 159 -28.31 8.03 33.57
C ALA A 159 -28.33 8.97 34.77
N VAL A 160 -27.57 10.07 34.72
CA VAL A 160 -27.53 11.06 35.81
C VAL A 160 -28.90 11.69 36.05
N LEU A 161 -29.59 12.09 34.97
CA LEU A 161 -30.93 12.69 35.09
C LEU A 161 -31.95 11.72 35.70
N LEU A 162 -31.96 10.46 35.26
CA LEU A 162 -32.85 9.44 35.80
C LEU A 162 -32.56 9.12 37.27
N LEU A 163 -31.29 9.07 37.67
CA LEU A 163 -30.91 8.87 39.07
C LEU A 163 -31.33 10.06 39.95
N LEU A 164 -31.08 11.30 39.51
CA LEU A 164 -31.49 12.49 40.26
C LEU A 164 -33.02 12.59 40.39
N LEU A 165 -33.76 12.32 39.31
CA LEU A 165 -35.21 12.29 39.33
C LEU A 165 -35.72 11.16 40.23
N GLY A 166 -35.10 9.98 40.17
CA GLY A 166 -35.44 8.83 41.00
C GLY A 166 -35.22 9.10 42.49
N ILE A 167 -34.11 9.75 42.85
CA ILE A 167 -33.85 10.21 44.22
C ILE A 167 -34.92 11.21 44.65
N TYR A 168 -35.24 12.20 43.81
CA TYR A 168 -36.24 13.22 44.14
C TYR A 168 -37.63 12.60 44.38
N VAL A 169 -38.10 11.75 43.47
CA VAL A 169 -39.40 11.06 43.62
C VAL A 169 -39.39 10.17 44.87
N SER A 170 -38.34 9.39 45.07
CA SER A 170 -38.25 8.44 46.18
C SER A 170 -38.11 9.08 47.56
N ALA A 171 -37.48 10.26 47.64
CA ALA A 171 -37.23 10.95 48.91
C ALA A 171 -38.32 11.95 49.29
N TYR A 172 -39.00 12.56 48.30
CA TYR A 172 -39.93 13.66 48.56
C TYR A 172 -41.38 13.39 48.14
N LEU A 173 -41.63 12.47 47.20
CA LEU A 173 -42.97 12.21 46.66
C LEU A 173 -43.53 10.84 47.03
N ALA A 174 -42.67 9.85 47.25
CA ALA A 174 -43.08 8.51 47.64
C ALA A 174 -43.40 8.45 49.15
N PRO A 175 -44.52 7.81 49.55
CA PRO A 175 -44.89 7.69 50.95
C PRO A 175 -43.91 6.78 51.70
N GLU A 176 -43.59 7.10 52.96
CA GLU A 176 -42.76 6.23 53.79
C GLU A 176 -43.52 4.94 54.14
N PRO A 177 -42.87 3.77 54.02
CA PRO A 177 -43.51 2.51 54.36
C PRO A 177 -43.70 2.37 55.87
N PHE A 178 -44.89 1.91 56.26
CA PHE A 178 -45.24 1.58 57.66
C PHE A 178 -44.60 0.25 58.09
N GLY A 179 -43.27 0.18 58.11
CA GLY A 179 -42.52 -0.97 58.63
C GLY A 179 -41.35 -1.43 57.76
N PRO A 180 -40.52 -2.35 58.28
CA PRO A 180 -39.36 -2.85 57.56
C PRO A 180 -39.78 -3.65 56.33
N LEU A 181 -39.35 -3.21 55.15
CA LEU A 181 -39.61 -3.90 53.90
C LEU A 181 -38.54 -4.92 53.59
N THR A 182 -38.97 -6.15 53.33
CA THR A 182 -38.18 -7.17 52.64
C THR A 182 -38.38 -7.06 51.13
N LEU A 183 -37.42 -7.54 50.35
CA LEU A 183 -37.52 -7.58 48.88
C LEU A 183 -38.85 -8.16 48.38
N THR A 184 -39.38 -9.18 49.08
CA THR A 184 -40.65 -9.84 48.78
C THR A 184 -41.88 -8.99 49.05
N ASN A 185 -41.88 -8.22 50.14
CA ASN A 185 -43.02 -7.39 50.53
C ASN A 185 -43.00 -6.04 49.81
N SER A 186 -41.83 -5.59 49.35
CA SER A 186 -41.68 -4.38 48.54
C SER A 186 -42.48 -4.42 47.24
N LEU A 187 -42.63 -5.60 46.62
CA LEU A 187 -43.40 -5.75 45.37
C LEU A 187 -44.86 -5.33 45.52
N ASN A 188 -45.50 -5.70 46.63
CA ASN A 188 -46.89 -5.34 46.88
C ASN A 188 -47.05 -3.82 47.02
N ILE A 189 -46.10 -3.15 47.67
CA ILE A 189 -46.11 -1.70 47.85
C ILE A 189 -45.84 -0.97 46.53
N LEU A 190 -44.89 -1.46 45.72
CA LEU A 190 -44.65 -0.88 44.40
C LEU A 190 -45.88 -0.99 43.49
N ILE A 191 -46.67 -2.06 43.61
CA ILE A 191 -47.91 -2.20 42.83
C ILE A 191 -49.00 -1.25 43.32
N SER A 192 -49.11 -1.04 44.64
CA SER A 192 -50.16 -0.19 45.21
C SER A 192 -49.84 1.30 45.17
N GLU A 193 -48.55 1.68 45.17
CA GLU A 193 -48.11 3.07 45.28
C GLU A 193 -47.35 3.54 44.02
N PRO A 194 -48.00 4.31 43.12
CA PRO A 194 -47.41 4.72 41.85
C PRO A 194 -46.11 5.53 41.98
N MET A 195 -45.99 6.37 43.03
CA MET A 195 -44.79 7.18 43.24
C MET A 195 -43.61 6.35 43.73
N ALA A 196 -43.86 5.36 44.59
CA ALA A 196 -42.84 4.39 45.00
C ALA A 196 -42.33 3.59 43.79
N PHE A 197 -43.24 3.12 42.93
CA PHE A 197 -42.88 2.47 41.67
C PHE A 197 -42.04 3.36 40.77
N ALA A 198 -42.49 4.59 40.52
CA ALA A 198 -41.78 5.54 39.67
C ALA A 198 -40.37 5.82 40.20
N GLY A 199 -40.23 6.07 41.51
CA GLY A 199 -38.94 6.28 42.16
C GLY A 199 -37.98 5.09 41.98
N THR A 200 -38.44 3.88 42.33
CA THR A 200 -37.64 2.65 42.17
C THR A 200 -37.29 2.36 40.70
N ALA A 201 -38.24 2.55 39.78
CA ALA A 201 -38.02 2.32 38.34
C ALA A 201 -37.00 3.31 37.75
N LEU A 202 -37.06 4.58 38.13
CA LEU A 202 -36.09 5.60 37.71
C LEU A 202 -34.69 5.29 38.22
N MET A 203 -34.56 4.84 39.47
CA MET A 203 -33.28 4.41 40.04
C MET A 203 -32.71 3.19 39.30
N LEU A 204 -33.56 2.20 39.00
CA LEU A 204 -33.18 1.02 38.22
C LEU A 204 -32.73 1.39 36.81
N LEU A 205 -33.52 2.19 36.10
CA LEU A 205 -33.22 2.61 34.72
C LEU A 205 -31.96 3.48 34.67
N GLY A 206 -31.80 4.39 35.63
CA GLY A 206 -30.60 5.20 35.78
C GLY A 206 -29.35 4.34 35.96
N MET A 207 -29.42 3.30 36.80
CA MET A 207 -28.31 2.37 37.00
C MET A 207 -27.99 1.53 35.74
N LEU A 208 -29.01 1.08 35.01
CA LEU A 208 -28.82 0.36 33.74
C LEU A 208 -28.20 1.26 32.66
N MET A 209 -28.63 2.52 32.57
CA MET A 209 -28.04 3.49 31.65
C MET A 209 -26.59 3.83 32.02
N ALA A 210 -26.28 3.91 33.31
CA ALA A 210 -24.90 4.07 33.79
C ALA A 210 -24.04 2.87 33.38
N TYR A 211 -24.56 1.64 33.51
CA TYR A 211 -23.89 0.44 33.02
C TYR A 211 -23.64 0.50 31.50
N PHE A 212 -24.64 0.79 30.68
CA PHE A 212 -24.47 0.88 29.22
C PHE A 212 -23.46 1.96 28.82
N THR A 213 -23.41 3.06 29.57
CA THR A 213 -22.41 4.12 29.37
C THR A 213 -21.00 3.60 29.60
N LEU A 214 -20.75 2.93 30.73
CA LEU A 214 -19.45 2.36 31.07
C LEU A 214 -19.06 1.24 30.10
N GLU A 215 -20.01 0.39 29.72
CA GLU A 215 -19.81 -0.68 28.74
C GLU A 215 -19.42 -0.10 27.37
N ASN A 216 -20.11 0.93 26.90
CA ASN A 216 -19.80 1.60 25.63
C ASN A 216 -18.42 2.26 25.67
N LEU A 217 -18.08 2.94 26.77
CA LEU A 217 -16.76 3.54 26.96
C LEU A 217 -15.64 2.48 26.99
N ALA A 218 -15.84 1.37 27.70
CA ALA A 218 -14.89 0.25 27.71
C ALA A 218 -14.71 -0.36 26.31
N LYS A 219 -15.81 -0.55 25.56
CA LYS A 219 -15.76 -1.01 24.16
C LYS A 219 -14.99 -0.05 23.27
N ILE A 220 -15.24 1.25 23.38
CA ILE A 220 -14.52 2.28 22.60
C ILE A 220 -13.04 2.22 22.91
N ILE A 221 -12.64 2.21 24.19
CA ILE A 221 -11.22 2.14 24.59
C ILE A 221 -10.57 0.85 24.08
N MET A 222 -11.23 -0.30 24.19
CA MET A 222 -10.70 -1.56 23.67
C MET A 222 -10.53 -1.52 22.16
N LEU A 223 -11.53 -1.02 21.43
CA LEU A 223 -11.45 -0.86 19.98
C LEU A 223 -10.35 0.13 19.61
N GLU A 224 -10.25 1.30 20.26
CA GLU A 224 -9.18 2.27 20.03
C GLU A 224 -7.79 1.72 20.33
N ARG A 225 -7.62 0.91 21.37
CA ARG A 225 -6.32 0.31 21.69
C ARG A 225 -5.94 -0.75 20.66
N ILE A 226 -6.88 -1.62 20.29
CA ILE A 226 -6.62 -2.69 19.33
C ILE A 226 -6.44 -2.13 17.93
N TYR A 227 -7.30 -1.21 17.50
CA TYR A 227 -7.22 -0.57 16.19
C TYR A 227 -6.13 0.49 16.12
N GLY A 228 -5.97 1.33 17.14
CA GLY A 228 -4.95 2.38 17.18
C GLY A 228 -3.53 1.85 17.18
N VAL A 229 -3.28 0.66 17.75
CA VAL A 229 -1.99 -0.03 17.63
C VAL A 229 -1.81 -0.60 16.21
N SER A 230 -2.80 -1.33 15.67
CA SER A 230 -2.70 -1.88 14.30
C SER A 230 -2.57 -0.81 13.22
N VAL A 231 -3.28 0.33 13.33
CA VAL A 231 -3.22 1.45 12.39
C VAL A 231 -1.92 2.24 12.54
N ARG A 232 -1.36 2.35 13.76
CA ARG A 232 -0.03 2.99 13.95
C ARG A 232 1.10 2.12 13.41
N GLU A 233 1.03 0.80 13.59
CA GLU A 233 2.01 -0.13 13.03
C GLU A 233 1.93 -0.14 11.50
N GLU A 234 0.73 -0.29 10.92
CA GLU A 234 0.54 -0.24 9.45
C GLU A 234 0.94 1.10 8.84
N ARG A 235 0.61 2.22 9.52
CA ARG A 235 1.02 3.55 9.06
C ARG A 235 2.52 3.78 9.24
N GLY A 236 3.13 3.18 10.26
CA GLY A 236 4.58 3.20 10.49
C GLY A 236 5.32 2.52 9.34
N VAL A 237 4.95 1.28 9.01
CA VAL A 237 5.52 0.52 7.88
C VAL A 237 5.33 1.28 6.58
N TYR A 238 4.12 1.76 6.30
CA TYR A 238 3.84 2.52 5.08
C TYR A 238 4.65 3.82 4.95
N LEU A 239 4.89 4.53 6.06
CA LEU A 239 5.75 5.72 6.05
C LEU A 239 7.22 5.34 5.82
N THR A 240 7.68 4.22 6.37
CA THR A 240 9.02 3.67 6.09
C THR A 240 9.18 3.31 4.61
N ASP A 241 8.20 2.63 4.02
CA ASP A 241 8.22 2.25 2.60
C ASP A 241 8.22 3.50 1.69
N LEU A 242 7.47 4.55 2.07
CA LEU A 242 7.46 5.83 1.37
C LEU A 242 8.81 6.56 1.43
N VAL A 243 9.47 6.53 2.59
CA VAL A 243 10.84 7.06 2.73
C VAL A 243 11.81 6.27 1.86
N ALA A 244 11.73 4.94 1.87
CA ALA A 244 12.56 4.09 1.03
C ALA A 244 12.35 4.38 -0.47
N LEU A 245 11.10 4.57 -0.92
CA LEU A 245 10.81 4.98 -2.30
C LEU A 245 11.44 6.33 -2.65
N LYS A 246 11.39 7.32 -1.75
CA LYS A 246 12.05 8.63 -1.97
C LYS A 246 13.55 8.49 -2.13
N GLU A 247 14.18 7.71 -1.26
CA GLU A 247 15.63 7.46 -1.31
C GLU A 247 16.04 6.74 -2.60
N LYS A 248 15.27 5.73 -3.01
CA LYS A 248 15.47 5.02 -4.28
C LYS A 248 15.29 5.93 -5.48
N LEU A 249 14.28 6.80 -5.46
CA LEU A 249 14.02 7.75 -6.55
C LEU A 249 15.14 8.80 -6.66
N GLU A 250 15.67 9.30 -5.55
CA GLU A 250 16.87 10.15 -5.54
C GLU A 250 18.12 9.41 -6.04
N THR A 251 18.26 8.13 -5.70
CA THR A 251 19.33 7.27 -6.22
C THR A 251 19.22 7.12 -7.74
N LEU A 252 18.03 6.82 -8.27
CA LEU A 252 17.78 6.73 -9.70
C LEU A 252 18.08 8.06 -10.41
N LYS A 253 17.66 9.21 -9.85
CA LYS A 253 18.00 10.54 -10.40
C LYS A 253 19.51 10.78 -10.49
N LYS A 254 20.26 10.41 -9.46
CA LYS A 254 21.73 10.54 -9.45
C LYS A 254 22.36 9.67 -10.53
N LEU A 255 21.95 8.40 -10.63
CA LEU A 255 22.46 7.47 -11.62
C LEU A 255 22.13 7.91 -13.06
N VAL A 256 20.88 8.33 -13.30
CA VAL A 256 20.45 8.88 -14.59
C VAL A 256 21.28 10.10 -14.98
N LYS A 257 21.54 11.02 -14.05
CA LYS A 257 22.39 12.19 -14.32
C LYS A 257 23.84 11.79 -14.60
N GLN A 258 24.38 10.83 -13.86
CA GLN A 258 25.75 10.36 -14.04
C GLN A 258 25.94 9.67 -15.39
N TYR A 259 25.07 8.71 -15.74
CA TYR A 259 25.21 7.95 -16.98
C TYR A 259 24.78 8.73 -18.22
N ALA A 260 23.86 9.70 -18.09
CA ALA A 260 23.60 10.67 -19.16
C ALA A 260 24.84 11.50 -19.51
N ALA A 261 25.66 11.86 -18.50
CA ALA A 261 26.92 12.56 -18.74
C ALA A 261 27.96 11.67 -19.44
N GLU A 262 27.84 10.35 -19.33
CA GLU A 262 28.63 9.36 -20.06
C GLU A 262 27.99 8.97 -21.41
N ASN A 263 27.00 9.73 -21.91
CA ASN A 263 26.27 9.49 -23.16
C ASN A 263 25.49 8.16 -23.24
N PHE A 264 25.09 7.57 -22.11
CA PHE A 264 24.16 6.42 -22.12
C PHE A 264 22.72 6.87 -22.44
N ASP A 265 21.96 6.01 -23.11
CA ASP A 265 20.52 6.19 -23.26
C ASP A 265 19.79 5.83 -21.95
N VAL A 266 19.23 6.87 -21.32
CA VAL A 266 18.51 6.84 -20.04
C VAL A 266 17.03 7.21 -20.18
N SER A 267 16.49 7.17 -21.41
CA SER A 267 15.14 7.65 -21.73
C SER A 267 14.05 6.90 -20.97
N GLU A 268 14.19 5.57 -20.83
CA GLU A 268 13.25 4.73 -20.08
C GLU A 268 13.25 5.10 -18.59
N GLU A 269 14.44 5.25 -18.00
CA GLU A 269 14.61 5.55 -16.58
C GLU A 269 14.17 6.99 -16.24
N TYR A 270 14.35 7.92 -17.17
CA TYR A 270 13.81 9.28 -17.07
C TYR A 270 12.27 9.29 -17.11
N SER A 271 11.66 8.41 -17.91
CA SER A 271 10.19 8.24 -17.94
C SER A 271 9.65 7.74 -16.59
N VAL A 272 10.39 6.86 -15.89
CA VAL A 272 10.03 6.38 -14.55
C VAL A 272 10.09 7.53 -13.54
N ILE A 273 11.18 8.30 -13.53
CA ILE A 273 11.31 9.48 -12.64
C ILE A 273 10.17 10.47 -12.87
N SER A 274 9.86 10.79 -14.12
CA SER A 274 8.80 11.77 -14.44
C SER A 274 7.39 11.28 -14.14
N SER A 275 7.15 9.97 -14.16
CA SER A 275 5.84 9.37 -13.84
C SER A 275 5.44 9.50 -12.35
N ILE A 276 6.44 9.67 -11.48
CA ILE A 276 6.29 9.79 -10.02
C ILE A 276 6.46 11.27 -9.63
N SER A 277 5.37 12.05 -9.71
CA SER A 277 5.40 13.46 -9.35
C SER A 277 5.54 13.68 -7.83
N SER A 278 6.15 14.79 -7.44
CA SER A 278 6.23 15.22 -6.04
C SER A 278 4.86 15.42 -5.40
N GLU A 279 3.84 15.75 -6.20
CA GLU A 279 2.44 15.86 -5.79
C GLU A 279 1.83 14.50 -5.42
N LYS A 280 2.08 13.46 -6.23
CA LYS A 280 1.67 12.08 -5.89
C LYS A 280 2.34 11.60 -4.60
N MET A 281 3.62 11.92 -4.40
CA MET A 281 4.34 11.60 -3.16
C MET A 281 3.73 12.29 -1.93
N ARG A 282 3.29 13.55 -2.07
CA ARG A 282 2.56 14.27 -1.00
C ARG A 282 1.15 13.72 -0.78
N GLU A 283 0.50 13.20 -1.81
CA GLU A 283 -0.80 12.55 -1.69
C GLU A 283 -0.70 11.23 -0.89
N PHE A 284 0.35 10.44 -1.16
CA PHE A 284 0.65 9.23 -0.41
C PHE A 284 0.88 9.49 1.09
N GLU A 285 1.52 10.61 1.45
CA GLU A 285 1.70 11.01 2.86
C GLU A 285 0.36 11.33 3.58
N LYS A 286 -0.64 11.84 2.84
CA LYS A 286 -1.89 12.33 3.42
C LYS A 286 -2.95 11.25 3.59
N LYS A 287 -2.97 10.20 2.75
CA LYS A 287 -4.02 9.18 2.75
C LYS A 287 -3.44 7.76 2.72
N LEU A 288 -3.63 7.03 3.82
CA LEU A 288 -3.39 5.58 3.88
C LEU A 288 -4.65 4.84 3.41
N THR A 289 -4.62 4.29 2.20
CA THR A 289 -5.68 3.48 1.62
C THR A 289 -5.09 2.21 1.02
N ALA A 290 -5.88 1.15 0.84
CA ALA A 290 -5.41 -0.06 0.17
C ALA A 290 -4.88 0.23 -1.25
N TYR A 291 -5.52 1.19 -1.94
CA TYR A 291 -5.10 1.67 -3.25
C TYR A 291 -3.74 2.38 -3.22
N SER A 292 -3.51 3.27 -2.24
CA SER A 292 -2.24 3.98 -2.12
C SER A 292 -1.08 3.06 -1.78
N ARG A 293 -1.33 1.96 -1.05
CA ARG A 293 -0.32 0.93 -0.77
C ARG A 293 0.07 0.16 -2.04
N ALA A 294 -0.92 -0.34 -2.79
CA ALA A 294 -0.66 -1.05 -4.04
C ALA A 294 0.11 -0.18 -5.06
N MET A 295 -0.22 1.11 -5.13
CA MET A 295 0.52 2.07 -5.96
C MET A 295 1.95 2.31 -5.46
N LEU A 296 2.16 2.34 -4.15
CA LEU A 296 3.48 2.53 -3.56
C LEU A 296 4.40 1.33 -3.86
N ASP A 297 3.87 0.12 -3.77
CA ASP A 297 4.58 -1.10 -4.14
C ASP A 297 4.92 -1.11 -5.65
N ASP A 298 3.93 -0.81 -6.53
CA ASP A 298 4.15 -0.71 -7.98
C ASP A 298 5.24 0.31 -8.34
N TYR A 299 5.20 1.51 -7.73
CA TYR A 299 6.23 2.51 -7.98
C TYR A 299 7.60 2.10 -7.44
N THR A 300 7.66 1.39 -6.31
CA THR A 300 8.92 0.88 -5.76
C THR A 300 9.54 -0.15 -6.70
N ASP A 301 8.75 -1.11 -7.16
CA ASP A 301 9.19 -2.14 -8.10
C ASP A 301 9.67 -1.54 -9.44
N ARG A 302 8.97 -0.51 -9.93
CA ARG A 302 9.36 0.20 -11.16
C ARG A 302 10.68 0.95 -11.00
N VAL A 303 10.92 1.58 -9.85
CA VAL A 303 12.18 2.27 -9.57
C VAL A 303 13.32 1.27 -9.40
N ASP A 304 13.10 0.15 -8.69
CA ASP A 304 14.11 -0.90 -8.52
C ASP A 304 14.49 -1.52 -9.86
N THR A 305 13.50 -1.89 -10.67
CA THR A 305 13.73 -2.43 -12.02
C THR A 305 14.52 -1.46 -12.89
N ALA A 306 14.25 -0.15 -12.78
CA ALA A 306 14.98 0.87 -13.52
C ALA A 306 16.43 1.00 -13.04
N ILE A 307 16.67 0.97 -11.73
CA ILE A 307 18.03 0.98 -11.16
C ILE A 307 18.82 -0.26 -11.61
N GLU A 308 18.23 -1.45 -11.51
CA GLU A 308 18.86 -2.71 -11.90
C GLU A 308 19.21 -2.73 -13.39
N LYS A 309 18.27 -2.41 -14.27
CA LYS A 309 18.53 -2.33 -15.72
C LYS A 309 19.65 -1.35 -16.05
N LEU A 310 19.67 -0.19 -15.39
CA LEU A 310 20.67 0.84 -15.63
C LEU A 310 22.06 0.39 -15.14
N ALA A 311 22.13 -0.28 -13.99
CA ALA A 311 23.36 -0.87 -13.47
C ALA A 311 23.87 -2.03 -14.34
N GLU A 312 22.98 -2.89 -14.82
CA GLU A 312 23.33 -3.98 -15.75
C GLU A 312 23.84 -3.45 -17.09
N LYS A 313 23.20 -2.41 -17.66
CA LYS A 313 23.68 -1.72 -18.87
C LYS A 313 25.13 -1.26 -18.70
N LYS A 314 25.43 -0.59 -17.57
CA LYS A 314 26.78 -0.09 -17.26
C LYS A 314 27.78 -1.23 -17.09
N LYS A 315 27.42 -2.28 -16.33
CA LYS A 315 28.27 -3.44 -16.12
C LYS A 315 28.61 -4.15 -17.44
N LEU A 316 27.61 -4.41 -18.28
CA LEU A 316 27.81 -5.01 -19.60
C LEU A 316 28.71 -4.16 -20.49
N ALA A 317 28.54 -2.84 -20.43
CA ALA A 317 29.33 -1.88 -21.17
C ALA A 317 30.81 -1.90 -20.74
N ASP A 318 31.08 -1.88 -19.44
CA ASP A 318 32.45 -1.87 -18.92
C ASP A 318 33.18 -3.21 -19.15
N GLU A 319 32.49 -4.35 -19.01
CA GLU A 319 33.07 -5.69 -19.21
C GLU A 319 33.41 -5.99 -20.67
N ASN A 320 32.59 -5.51 -21.62
CA ASN A 320 32.73 -5.84 -23.03
C ASN A 320 33.37 -4.72 -23.88
N TRP A 321 33.61 -3.54 -23.31
CA TRP A 321 34.18 -2.40 -24.03
C TRP A 321 35.44 -2.72 -24.86
N PRO A 322 36.44 -3.46 -24.36
CA PRO A 322 37.64 -3.76 -25.14
C PRO A 322 37.34 -4.50 -26.45
N LYS A 323 36.41 -5.47 -26.40
CA LYS A 323 36.00 -6.27 -27.57
C LYS A 323 35.19 -5.43 -28.56
N TRP A 324 34.32 -4.57 -28.04
CA TRP A 324 33.51 -3.67 -28.87
C TRP A 324 34.36 -2.63 -29.58
N LYS A 325 35.35 -2.06 -28.88
CA LYS A 325 36.33 -1.15 -29.45
C LYS A 325 37.10 -1.79 -30.61
N GLU A 326 37.59 -3.02 -30.43
CA GLU A 326 38.30 -3.75 -31.48
C GLU A 326 37.39 -4.06 -32.68
N THR A 327 36.12 -4.41 -32.44
CA THR A 327 35.15 -4.65 -33.50
C THR A 327 34.87 -3.39 -34.31
N ILE A 328 34.67 -2.24 -33.64
CA ILE A 328 34.45 -0.95 -34.31
C ILE A 328 35.69 -0.56 -35.13
N ALA A 329 36.89 -0.69 -34.57
CA ALA A 329 38.14 -0.40 -35.27
C ALA A 329 38.32 -1.27 -36.52
N LYS A 330 38.03 -2.57 -36.42
CA LYS A 330 38.09 -3.49 -37.56
C LYS A 330 37.08 -3.14 -38.64
N MET A 331 35.83 -2.84 -38.27
CA MET A 331 34.82 -2.42 -39.23
C MET A 331 35.17 -1.08 -39.89
N LEU A 332 35.78 -0.13 -39.15
CA LEU A 332 36.27 1.14 -39.71
C LEU A 332 37.49 0.97 -40.62
N ALA A 333 38.27 -0.09 -40.46
CA ALA A 333 39.39 -0.42 -41.35
C ALA A 333 38.92 -1.08 -42.66
N GLU A 334 37.87 -1.91 -42.59
CA GLU A 334 37.27 -2.59 -43.76
C GLU A 334 36.28 -1.69 -44.51
N HIS A 335 35.60 -0.79 -43.80
CA HIS A 335 34.57 0.09 -44.32
C HIS A 335 34.78 1.52 -43.77
N ASN A 336 34.74 2.53 -44.65
CA ASN A 336 34.91 3.94 -44.25
C ASN A 336 33.74 4.51 -43.39
N GLU A 337 32.74 3.68 -43.09
CA GLU A 337 31.53 4.00 -42.35
C GLU A 337 31.06 2.80 -41.52
N VAL A 338 30.66 3.05 -40.26
CA VAL A 338 30.07 2.04 -39.38
C VAL A 338 28.74 2.55 -38.84
N HIS A 339 27.64 1.93 -39.28
CA HIS A 339 26.31 2.18 -38.75
C HIS A 339 26.11 1.44 -37.42
N SER A 340 25.34 2.04 -36.52
CA SER A 340 24.89 1.41 -35.27
C SER A 340 24.22 0.06 -35.54
N ALA A 341 23.39 -0.05 -36.58
CA ALA A 341 22.70 -1.28 -36.96
C ALA A 341 23.65 -2.44 -37.31
N SER A 342 24.85 -2.14 -37.81
CA SER A 342 25.87 -3.13 -38.19
C SER A 342 26.61 -3.72 -36.97
N LEU A 343 26.50 -3.09 -35.80
CA LEU A 343 27.11 -3.56 -34.55
C LEU A 343 26.26 -4.66 -33.88
N ILE A 344 26.12 -5.79 -34.56
CA ILE A 344 25.28 -6.92 -34.11
C ILE A 344 25.75 -7.48 -32.76
N SER A 345 27.06 -7.45 -32.50
CA SER A 345 27.68 -7.90 -31.24
C SER A 345 27.40 -6.98 -30.04
N ILE A 346 26.83 -5.80 -30.27
CA ILE A 346 26.52 -4.80 -29.23
C ILE A 346 24.99 -4.72 -29.05
N PRO A 347 24.48 -4.82 -27.81
CA PRO A 347 23.05 -4.67 -27.54
C PRO A 347 22.50 -3.35 -28.07
N VAL A 348 21.26 -3.35 -28.59
CA VAL A 348 20.65 -2.19 -29.27
C VAL A 348 20.77 -0.89 -28.46
N ALA A 349 20.46 -0.95 -27.17
CA ALA A 349 20.50 0.19 -26.26
C ALA A 349 21.91 0.79 -26.02
N LEU A 350 22.98 0.04 -26.33
CA LEU A 350 24.38 0.44 -26.09
C LEU A 350 25.13 0.80 -27.38
N ARG A 351 24.53 0.63 -28.56
CA ARG A 351 25.21 0.87 -29.85
C ARG A 351 25.60 2.33 -30.04
N GLN A 352 24.70 3.27 -29.75
CA GLN A 352 25.01 4.69 -29.88
C GLN A 352 26.06 5.13 -28.86
N TRP A 353 25.96 4.65 -27.61
CA TRP A 353 26.98 4.88 -26.60
C TRP A 353 28.36 4.38 -27.04
N ALA A 354 28.43 3.14 -27.56
CA ALA A 354 29.70 2.54 -27.99
C ALA A 354 30.35 3.33 -29.12
N LEU A 355 29.56 3.85 -30.07
CA LEU A 355 30.05 4.74 -31.12
C LEU A 355 30.54 6.08 -30.54
N ALA A 356 29.74 6.74 -29.69
CA ALA A 356 30.13 8.01 -29.07
C ALA A 356 31.42 7.87 -28.25
N LYS A 357 31.55 6.81 -27.46
CA LYS A 357 32.75 6.53 -26.66
C LYS A 357 33.97 6.23 -27.53
N TYR A 358 33.80 5.54 -28.65
CA TYR A 358 34.91 5.30 -29.59
C TYR A 358 35.40 6.62 -30.20
N LEU A 359 34.48 7.52 -30.57
CA LEU A 359 34.81 8.84 -31.10
C LEU A 359 35.62 9.68 -30.11
N GLU A 360 35.25 9.65 -28.83
CA GLU A 360 35.96 10.37 -27.76
C GLU A 360 37.36 9.79 -27.48
N GLU A 361 37.53 8.47 -27.54
CA GLU A 361 38.82 7.81 -27.30
C GLU A 361 39.78 7.85 -28.51
N SER A 362 39.28 8.11 -29.72
CA SER A 362 40.05 8.14 -30.98
C SER A 362 39.89 9.45 -31.78
N PRO A 363 40.23 10.63 -31.22
CA PRO A 363 40.04 11.92 -31.90
C PRO A 363 40.95 12.12 -33.12
N GLU A 364 42.07 11.39 -33.19
CA GLU A 364 43.07 11.52 -34.26
C GLU A 364 42.62 10.90 -35.60
N GLU A 365 41.57 10.08 -35.60
CA GLU A 365 41.05 9.38 -36.79
C GLU A 365 40.15 10.25 -37.68
N GLY A 366 39.88 11.51 -37.28
CA GLY A 366 39.08 12.44 -38.09
C GLY A 366 37.64 11.97 -38.31
N LEU A 367 37.05 11.30 -37.32
CA LEU A 367 35.74 10.69 -37.39
C LEU A 367 34.63 11.70 -37.05
N VAL A 368 33.44 11.52 -37.63
CA VAL A 368 32.24 12.32 -37.32
C VAL A 368 31.06 11.37 -37.11
N LEU A 369 30.23 11.68 -36.10
CA LEU A 369 28.98 10.97 -35.83
C LEU A 369 27.83 11.64 -36.59
N GLU A 370 27.25 10.95 -37.58
CA GLU A 370 26.07 11.40 -38.34
C GLU A 370 24.96 10.36 -38.26
N GLU A 371 23.75 10.77 -37.85
CA GLU A 371 22.51 9.97 -37.93
C GLU A 371 22.62 8.49 -37.50
N SER A 372 23.41 8.20 -36.46
CA SER A 372 23.73 6.86 -35.93
C SER A 372 24.81 6.06 -36.67
N ALA A 373 25.71 6.73 -37.39
CA ALA A 373 26.90 6.14 -37.95
C ALA A 373 28.15 6.96 -37.61
N ILE A 374 29.28 6.28 -37.43
CA ILE A 374 30.58 6.94 -37.47
C ILE A 374 31.09 6.85 -38.90
N LYS A 375 31.45 8.00 -39.47
CA LYS A 375 32.09 8.12 -40.79
C LYS A 375 33.46 8.77 -40.65
N ARG A 376 34.42 8.32 -41.46
CA ARG A 376 35.64 9.12 -41.70
C ARG A 376 35.26 10.39 -42.44
N ARG A 377 35.69 11.56 -41.93
CA ARG A 377 35.40 12.86 -42.54
C ARG A 377 36.01 12.89 -43.94
N LYS A 378 35.18 12.96 -44.98
CA LYS A 378 35.63 13.23 -46.35
C LYS A 378 36.34 14.59 -46.38
N LEU A 379 37.66 14.58 -46.44
CA LEU A 379 38.45 15.81 -46.46
C LEU A 379 38.43 16.37 -47.88
N ALA A 380 37.58 17.38 -48.11
CA ALA A 380 37.56 18.07 -49.40
C ALA A 380 38.98 18.60 -49.74
N PRO A 381 39.50 18.40 -50.97
CA PRO A 381 40.85 18.81 -51.36
C PRO A 381 41.18 20.28 -51.03
N LEU A 382 40.18 21.16 -51.08
CA LEU A 382 40.32 22.58 -50.73
C LEU A 382 40.61 22.81 -49.24
N VAL A 383 40.03 22.01 -48.35
CA VAL A 383 40.22 22.11 -46.89
C VAL A 383 41.65 21.74 -46.54
N LEU A 384 42.21 20.72 -47.18
CA LEU A 384 43.59 20.30 -46.95
C LEU A 384 44.62 21.38 -47.33
N ILE A 385 44.40 22.06 -48.47
CA ILE A 385 45.25 23.20 -48.87
C ILE A 385 45.10 24.32 -47.83
N LYS A 386 43.88 24.67 -47.42
CA LYS A 386 43.63 25.72 -46.42
C LYS A 386 44.29 25.42 -45.07
N GLU A 387 44.18 24.20 -44.56
CA GLU A 387 44.84 23.80 -43.31
C GLU A 387 46.37 23.85 -43.41
N ALA A 388 46.94 23.44 -44.54
CA ALA A 388 48.39 23.50 -44.75
C ALA A 388 48.89 24.94 -44.86
N VAL A 389 48.07 25.85 -45.42
CA VAL A 389 48.31 27.30 -45.41
C VAL A 389 48.21 27.85 -43.99
N SER A 390 47.14 27.56 -43.25
CA SER A 390 46.95 28.03 -41.86
C SER A 390 48.03 27.52 -40.90
N ALA A 391 48.55 26.32 -41.10
CA ALA A 391 49.68 25.78 -40.34
C ALA A 391 51.04 26.41 -40.73
N GLY A 392 51.08 27.27 -41.75
CA GLY A 392 52.28 27.95 -42.22
C GLY A 392 53.31 27.00 -42.85
N TYR A 393 52.86 25.86 -43.38
CA TYR A 393 53.69 24.93 -44.15
C TYR A 393 53.79 25.34 -45.61
N ILE A 394 52.68 25.80 -46.20
CA ILE A 394 52.62 26.27 -47.59
C ILE A 394 52.03 27.68 -47.65
N LYS A 395 52.41 28.47 -48.66
CA LYS A 395 51.78 29.77 -49.01
C LYS A 395 50.54 29.57 -49.90
N GLY A 396 50.41 28.42 -50.52
CA GLY A 396 49.30 28.09 -51.40
C GLY A 396 49.56 26.83 -52.19
N GLY A 397 48.55 26.34 -52.90
CA GLY A 397 48.71 25.19 -53.76
C GLY A 397 47.45 24.82 -54.53
N MET A 398 47.61 23.78 -55.36
CA MET A 398 46.57 23.19 -56.17
C MET A 398 46.67 21.66 -56.15
N ILE A 399 45.51 21.01 -56.30
CA ILE A 399 45.38 19.55 -56.42
C ILE A 399 44.62 19.24 -57.71
N LEU A 400 45.17 18.35 -58.51
CA LEU A 400 44.66 17.90 -59.80
C LEU A 400 44.43 16.39 -59.77
N LYS A 401 43.38 15.91 -60.46
CA LYS A 401 43.14 14.48 -60.70
C LYS A 401 42.84 14.26 -62.17
N LYS A 402 43.68 13.48 -62.86
CA LYS A 402 43.56 13.23 -64.32
C LYS A 402 43.36 14.53 -65.10
N GLU A 403 44.23 15.51 -64.86
CA GLU A 403 44.23 16.84 -65.49
C GLU A 403 43.08 17.78 -65.10
N ASN A 404 42.09 17.33 -64.33
CA ASN A 404 41.05 18.21 -63.78
C ASN A 404 41.50 18.85 -62.48
N LEU A 405 41.36 20.18 -62.38
CA LEU A 405 41.61 20.93 -61.15
C LEU A 405 40.52 20.64 -60.13
N LEU A 406 40.90 20.01 -59.01
CA LEU A 406 39.97 19.69 -57.92
C LEU A 406 39.87 20.84 -56.91
N ALA A 407 41.01 21.49 -56.61
CA ALA A 407 41.05 22.63 -55.71
C ALA A 407 42.31 23.47 -55.94
N ALA A 408 42.20 24.78 -55.68
CA ALA A 408 43.32 25.71 -55.60
C ALA A 408 43.06 26.75 -54.50
N TRP A 409 44.08 27.07 -53.71
CA TRP A 409 44.01 28.10 -52.67
C TRP A 409 45.37 28.73 -52.41
N PHE A 410 45.40 30.05 -52.21
CA PHE A 410 46.61 30.85 -52.00
C PHE A 410 46.38 31.87 -50.89
N GLU A 411 47.42 32.15 -50.10
CA GLU A 411 47.40 33.16 -49.05
C GLU A 411 47.39 34.57 -49.66
N LYS A 412 46.57 35.49 -49.13
CA LYS A 412 46.52 36.94 -49.45
C LYS A 412 45.96 37.36 -50.84
N ASP A 413 44.76 36.88 -51.22
CA ASP A 413 43.96 37.44 -52.33
C ASP A 413 44.63 37.48 -53.73
N GLU A 414 45.73 36.76 -53.92
CA GLU A 414 46.24 36.47 -55.26
C GLU A 414 45.28 35.48 -55.93
N SER A 415 44.62 35.91 -57.01
CA SER A 415 43.63 35.12 -57.76
C SER A 415 44.06 33.65 -57.91
N PRO A 416 43.46 32.71 -57.14
CA PRO A 416 43.87 31.31 -57.12
C PRO A 416 43.81 30.66 -58.50
N THR A 417 42.89 31.17 -59.34
CA THR A 417 42.68 30.77 -60.72
C THR A 417 43.90 31.05 -61.60
N VAL A 418 44.54 32.20 -61.45
CA VAL A 418 45.70 32.58 -62.27
C VAL A 418 46.91 31.74 -61.90
N ALA A 419 47.20 31.62 -60.60
CA ALA A 419 48.32 30.82 -60.12
C ALA A 419 48.13 29.33 -60.47
N ALA A 420 46.92 28.79 -60.32
CA ALA A 420 46.61 27.42 -60.74
C ALA A 420 46.75 27.23 -62.26
N ALA A 421 46.27 28.18 -63.08
CA ALA A 421 46.40 28.10 -64.53
C ALA A 421 47.86 28.12 -64.99
N LEU A 422 48.69 29.00 -64.39
CA LEU A 422 50.12 29.07 -64.68
C LEU A 422 50.87 27.81 -64.23
N ALA A 423 50.58 27.32 -63.03
CA ALA A 423 51.18 26.09 -62.52
C ALA A 423 50.77 24.86 -63.36
N PHE A 424 49.52 24.80 -63.80
CA PHE A 424 49.04 23.76 -64.72
C PHE A 424 49.71 23.84 -66.08
N LYS A 425 49.83 25.03 -66.67
CA LYS A 425 50.54 25.25 -67.94
C LYS A 425 52.01 24.87 -67.84
N LEU A 426 52.68 25.23 -66.74
CA LEU A 426 54.07 24.85 -66.47
C LEU A 426 54.22 23.33 -66.36
N LYS A 427 53.32 22.66 -65.64
CA LYS A 427 53.30 21.19 -65.56
C LYS A 427 53.21 20.56 -66.95
N LEU A 428 52.24 20.99 -67.78
CA LEU A 428 52.06 20.46 -69.13
C LEU A 428 53.30 20.67 -70.01
N TYR A 429 53.93 21.85 -69.89
CA TYR A 429 55.18 22.14 -70.60
C TYR A 429 56.32 21.22 -70.14
N LEU A 430 56.49 21.05 -68.83
CA LEU A 430 57.50 20.16 -68.26
C LEU A 430 57.26 18.69 -68.64
N SER A 431 56.02 18.22 -68.64
CA SER A 431 55.67 16.88 -69.11
C SER A 431 55.94 16.70 -70.61
N SER A 432 55.65 17.71 -71.42
CA SER A 432 55.94 17.68 -72.87
C SER A 432 57.45 17.68 -73.14
N LEU A 433 58.19 18.50 -72.40
CA LEU A 433 59.65 18.58 -72.47
C LEU A 433 60.30 17.26 -72.03
N ALA A 434 59.86 16.68 -70.90
CA ALA A 434 60.36 15.40 -70.42
C ALA A 434 60.13 14.28 -71.46
N LYS A 435 58.96 14.28 -72.13
CA LYS A 435 58.67 13.35 -73.22
C LYS A 435 59.56 13.58 -74.44
N ALA A 436 59.78 14.83 -74.85
CA ALA A 436 60.63 15.17 -75.99
C ALA A 436 62.12 14.85 -75.74
N MET A 437 62.55 14.88 -74.48
CA MET A 437 63.90 14.55 -74.04
C MET A 437 64.07 13.07 -73.66
N GLU A 438 63.05 12.23 -73.85
CA GLU A 438 63.05 10.81 -73.48
C GLU A 438 63.33 10.53 -71.99
N LEU A 439 63.00 11.49 -71.10
CA LEU A 439 63.22 11.39 -69.64
C LEU A 439 62.09 10.66 -68.89
N GLY A 440 61.07 10.18 -69.59
CA GLY A 440 59.91 9.50 -69.00
C GLY A 440 58.86 10.46 -68.41
N GLU A 441 58.02 9.97 -67.50
CA GLU A 441 56.98 10.77 -66.86
C GLU A 441 57.52 11.71 -65.79
N LEU A 442 57.00 12.94 -65.74
CA LEU A 442 57.34 13.91 -64.71
C LEU A 442 56.83 13.44 -63.33
N THR A 443 57.73 13.02 -62.45
CA THR A 443 57.40 12.59 -61.08
C THR A 443 57.39 13.75 -60.09
N SER A 444 58.34 14.68 -60.22
CA SER A 444 58.42 15.89 -59.42
C SER A 444 59.22 16.98 -60.11
N PHE A 445 58.99 18.22 -59.73
CA PHE A 445 59.73 19.39 -60.17
C PHE A 445 59.80 20.38 -59.00
N ALA A 446 60.95 21.02 -58.81
CA ALA A 446 61.10 22.09 -57.83
C ALA A 446 61.78 23.30 -58.49
N SER A 447 61.21 24.48 -58.28
CA SER A 447 61.81 25.77 -58.66
C SER A 447 62.03 26.60 -57.40
N VAL A 448 63.26 27.03 -57.18
CA VAL A 448 63.67 27.78 -56.00
C VAL A 448 63.71 29.27 -56.34
N GLY A 449 62.85 30.05 -55.70
CA GLY A 449 62.90 31.51 -55.75
C GLY A 449 63.65 32.10 -54.54
N ASP A 450 63.50 33.41 -54.38
CA ASP A 450 64.14 34.15 -53.29
C ASP A 450 63.59 33.72 -51.92
N ASP A 451 62.25 33.76 -51.76
CA ASP A 451 61.55 33.51 -50.47
C ASP A 451 60.63 32.28 -50.48
N SER A 452 60.54 31.56 -51.60
CA SER A 452 59.65 30.39 -51.71
C SER A 452 60.18 29.36 -52.69
N VAL A 453 59.73 28.12 -52.52
CA VAL A 453 60.00 27.01 -53.43
C VAL A 453 58.67 26.53 -54.00
N PHE A 454 58.54 26.56 -55.32
CA PHE A 454 57.41 25.97 -56.01
C PHE A 454 57.70 24.50 -56.30
N VAL A 455 56.79 23.61 -55.92
CA VAL A 455 56.95 22.17 -56.06
C VAL A 455 55.77 21.59 -56.81
N ILE A 456 56.05 20.88 -57.90
CA ILE A 456 55.10 19.95 -58.51
C ILE A 456 55.47 18.55 -58.06
N MET A 457 54.49 17.77 -57.61
CA MET A 457 54.69 16.36 -57.28
C MET A 457 53.50 15.52 -57.71
N LYS A 458 53.80 14.33 -58.22
CA LYS A 458 52.84 13.27 -58.52
C LYS A 458 52.79 12.30 -57.35
N SER A 459 51.58 12.00 -56.87
CA SER A 459 51.32 11.00 -55.83
C SER A 459 50.20 10.11 -56.33
N ASP A 460 50.45 8.82 -56.57
CA ASP A 460 49.52 7.78 -57.09
C ASP A 460 48.30 8.26 -57.91
N SER A 461 47.29 8.84 -57.26
CA SER A 461 46.03 9.31 -57.87
C SER A 461 45.89 10.83 -58.12
N TYR A 462 46.83 11.65 -57.64
CA TYR A 462 46.77 13.12 -57.67
C TYR A 462 48.09 13.75 -58.11
N ASP A 463 47.98 14.84 -58.87
CA ASP A 463 49.10 15.74 -59.11
C ASP A 463 48.89 17.00 -58.28
N THR A 464 49.95 17.50 -57.64
CA THR A 464 49.86 18.71 -56.82
C THR A 464 50.92 19.72 -57.21
N GLY A 465 50.57 21.00 -57.08
CA GLY A 465 51.50 22.11 -57.19
C GLY A 465 51.40 22.94 -55.91
N ILE A 466 52.46 23.04 -55.12
CA ILE A 466 52.47 23.77 -53.84
C ILE A 466 53.57 24.84 -53.83
N PHE A 467 53.29 25.95 -53.15
CA PHE A 467 54.24 27.02 -52.87
C PHE A 467 54.64 26.91 -51.42
N VAL A 468 55.92 26.66 -51.16
CA VAL A 468 56.45 26.35 -49.83
C VAL A 468 57.36 27.48 -49.38
N VAL A 469 57.35 27.81 -48.09
CA VAL A 469 58.34 28.73 -47.51
C VAL A 469 59.71 28.08 -47.58
N LYS A 470 60.72 28.77 -48.15
CA LYS A 470 62.05 28.21 -48.42
C LYS A 470 62.70 27.55 -47.19
N ASP A 471 62.58 28.20 -46.04
CA ASP A 471 63.17 27.71 -44.78
C ASP A 471 62.48 26.46 -44.21
N LYS A 472 61.25 26.17 -44.65
CA LYS A 472 60.45 25.01 -44.20
C LYS A 472 60.29 23.93 -45.26
N PHE A 473 61.08 23.99 -46.33
CA PHE A 473 60.87 23.18 -47.53
C PHE A 473 60.74 21.68 -47.23
N LYS A 474 61.69 21.11 -46.49
CA LYS A 474 61.73 19.67 -46.20
C LYS A 474 60.52 19.24 -45.38
N ASP A 475 60.28 19.94 -44.27
CA ASP A 475 59.20 19.60 -43.33
C ASP A 475 57.82 19.77 -43.97
N ALA A 476 57.64 20.82 -44.77
CA ALA A 476 56.37 21.08 -45.46
C ALA A 476 56.08 20.06 -46.56
N VAL A 477 57.10 19.62 -47.33
CA VAL A 477 56.92 18.58 -48.36
C VAL A 477 56.60 17.23 -47.72
N GLU A 478 57.25 16.86 -46.62
CA GLU A 478 56.94 15.61 -45.88
C GLU A 478 55.54 15.66 -45.27
N ALA A 479 55.16 16.77 -44.62
CA ALA A 479 53.82 16.97 -44.09
C ALA A 479 52.75 16.92 -45.19
N TRP A 480 53.03 17.53 -46.35
CA TRP A 480 52.12 17.52 -47.50
C TRP A 480 51.93 16.12 -48.08
N LYS A 481 53.01 15.34 -48.23
CA LYS A 481 52.93 13.93 -48.65
C LYS A 481 52.07 13.10 -47.70
N LYS A 482 52.18 13.30 -46.38
CA LYS A 482 51.34 12.61 -45.39
C LYS A 482 49.86 12.97 -45.56
N LYS A 483 49.55 14.25 -45.79
CA LYS A 483 48.18 14.72 -46.07
C LYS A 483 47.61 14.18 -47.39
N LEU A 484 48.44 14.05 -48.43
CA LEU A 484 48.00 13.49 -49.71
C LEU A 484 47.71 11.99 -49.65
N LYS A 485 48.42 11.23 -48.81
CA LYS A 485 48.08 9.81 -48.59
C LYS A 485 46.68 9.62 -48.02
N MET A 486 46.25 10.51 -47.11
CA MET A 486 44.89 10.51 -46.56
C MET A 486 43.83 10.73 -47.65
N LEU A 487 44.15 11.49 -48.71
CA LEU A 487 43.29 11.72 -49.87
C LEU A 487 43.24 10.54 -50.86
N SER A 488 44.30 9.72 -50.93
CA SER A 488 44.39 8.58 -51.84
C SER A 488 43.78 7.29 -51.28
N GLU A 489 43.68 7.15 -49.97
CA GLU A 489 42.99 6.03 -49.32
C GLU A 489 41.45 6.11 -49.44
N GLU A 490 40.93 7.20 -50.04
CA GLU A 490 39.50 7.48 -50.25
C GLU A 490 38.94 7.13 -51.65
N GLY A 491 39.76 6.65 -52.60
CA GLY A 491 39.32 6.35 -53.97
C GLY A 491 39.83 5.02 -54.48
#